data_AF-A0A358CTH1-F1
#
_entry.id   AF-A0A358CTH1-F1
#
_cell.length_a   1.000
_cell.length_b   1.000
_cell.length_c   1.000
_cell.angle_alpha   90.00
_cell.angle_beta   90.00
_cell.angle_gamma   90.00
#
_symmetry.space_group_name_H-M   'P 1'
#
loop_
_entity.id
_entity.type
_entity.pdbx_description
1 polymer ?
#
loop_
_entity_poly.entity_id
_entity_poly.type
_entity_poly.pdbx_seq_one_letter_code
_entity_poly.pdbx_strand_id
1 'polypeptide(L)'
;MALFGAVCWCEFLGATQPPHIVLVVGTHHYSPQLTMPFLATELERLGFHTTVINPAWDPEKDKRGLPGLEVLKDADVGIFFMRFLQLEEDQLAHITEFIESGKAVVGLRTSTHAFNYPKDHPRHALNNDFGQKVLGSPYLIHLAGKTQVEPAVHAARHPILHGVDTDGWESQGTLYLIDAQPGIEPLLIGTGHSKRVGTVTNQFGVHELDQTMSAPIAWTWKSSYGNRVFTTSLGHAKDFTNQNAFRVIVNGVFWSAGRPVPSAETILNTVSMSAK
;
A
#
# COMPACT_ATOMS: atom_id res chain seq x y z
N MET A 1 -58.06 -31.16 -10.06
CA MET A 1 -56.82 -31.59 -9.38
C MET A 1 -55.66 -31.40 -10.34
N ALA A 2 -54.84 -30.37 -10.12
CA ALA A 2 -53.50 -30.25 -10.71
C ALA A 2 -52.65 -29.47 -9.71
N LEU A 3 -51.85 -30.20 -8.92
CA LEU A 3 -50.83 -29.60 -8.06
C LEU A 3 -49.60 -29.33 -8.93
N PHE A 4 -49.25 -28.06 -9.12
CA PHE A 4 -47.93 -27.66 -9.59
C PHE A 4 -46.97 -27.71 -8.41
N GLY A 5 -46.10 -28.72 -8.38
CA GLY A 5 -44.98 -28.77 -7.44
C GLY A 5 -43.90 -27.77 -7.87
N ALA A 6 -43.68 -26.74 -7.07
CA ALA A 6 -42.52 -25.88 -7.20
C ALA A 6 -41.29 -26.63 -6.66
N VAL A 7 -40.37 -27.00 -7.55
CA VAL A 7 -39.04 -27.49 -7.16
C VAL A 7 -38.19 -26.27 -6.84
N CYS A 8 -37.91 -26.07 -5.55
CA CYS A 8 -36.97 -25.06 -5.08
C CYS A 8 -35.55 -25.58 -5.31
N TRP A 9 -34.85 -25.07 -6.32
CA TRP A 9 -33.42 -25.27 -6.48
C TRP A 9 -32.70 -24.38 -5.46
N CYS A 10 -32.30 -24.95 -4.32
CA CYS A 10 -31.23 -24.34 -3.54
C CYS A 10 -29.91 -24.61 -4.28
N GLU A 11 -29.39 -23.60 -4.97
CA GLU A 11 -27.97 -23.58 -5.33
C GLU A 11 -27.17 -23.66 -4.03
N PHE A 12 -26.43 -24.75 -3.84
CA PHE A 12 -25.33 -24.79 -2.90
C PHE A 12 -24.29 -23.78 -3.40
N LEU A 13 -24.35 -22.55 -2.89
CA LEU A 13 -23.24 -21.61 -2.95
C LEU A 13 -22.10 -22.28 -2.17
N GLY A 14 -21.21 -22.98 -2.90
CA GLY A 14 -19.98 -23.49 -2.32
C GLY A 14 -19.29 -22.37 -1.57
N ALA A 15 -18.83 -22.64 -0.35
CA ALA A 15 -18.15 -21.64 0.46
C ALA A 15 -17.00 -21.03 -0.37
N THR A 16 -17.17 -19.78 -0.80
CA THR A 16 -16.13 -19.03 -1.51
C THR A 16 -14.94 -18.97 -0.57
N GLN A 17 -13.81 -19.56 -0.99
CA GLN A 17 -12.58 -19.50 -0.20
C GLN A 17 -12.26 -18.04 0.13
N PRO A 18 -11.81 -17.72 1.36
CA PRO A 18 -11.42 -16.36 1.72
C PRO A 18 -10.38 -15.84 0.73
N PRO A 19 -10.49 -14.59 0.22
CA PRO A 19 -9.50 -14.06 -0.70
C PRO A 19 -8.10 -14.08 -0.08
N HIS A 20 -7.12 -14.47 -0.89
CA HIS A 20 -5.73 -14.61 -0.46
C HIS A 20 -4.96 -13.31 -0.62
N ILE A 21 -4.44 -12.80 0.48
CA ILE A 21 -3.59 -11.62 0.53
C ILE A 21 -2.15 -12.04 0.76
N VAL A 22 -1.25 -11.63 -0.11
CA VAL A 22 0.20 -11.79 0.10
C VAL A 22 0.81 -10.45 0.49
N LEU A 23 1.44 -10.39 1.65
CA LEU A 23 2.14 -9.22 2.18
C LEU A 23 3.65 -9.39 1.96
N VAL A 24 4.25 -8.48 1.21
CA VAL A 24 5.67 -8.52 0.83
C VAL A 24 6.45 -7.47 1.63
N VAL A 25 7.31 -7.93 2.55
CA VAL A 25 8.20 -7.11 3.37
C VAL A 25 9.55 -6.99 2.68
N GLY A 26 9.73 -5.94 1.86
CA GLY A 26 10.96 -5.71 1.08
C GLY A 26 12.00 -4.80 1.73
N THR A 27 11.82 -4.39 2.98
CA THR A 27 12.74 -3.48 3.68
C THR A 27 12.52 -3.59 5.19
N HIS A 28 13.49 -3.22 6.02
CA HIS A 28 13.27 -2.94 7.45
C HIS A 28 13.02 -1.46 7.76
N HIS A 29 13.01 -0.59 6.75
CA HIS A 29 12.75 0.82 6.91
C HIS A 29 11.28 1.07 7.32
N TYR A 30 11.07 1.78 8.43
CA TYR A 30 9.79 1.91 9.16
C TYR A 30 9.28 0.65 9.86
N SER A 31 10.14 -0.35 10.02
CA SER A 31 9.84 -1.58 10.76
C SER A 31 8.68 -2.46 10.20
N PRO A 32 8.48 -2.60 8.88
CA PRO A 32 7.41 -3.44 8.34
C PRO A 32 7.57 -4.93 8.64
N GLN A 33 8.78 -5.40 8.97
CA GLN A 33 9.01 -6.75 9.50
C GLN A 33 8.28 -7.02 10.82
N LEU A 34 7.85 -5.97 11.52
CA LEU A 34 7.02 -6.06 12.73
C LEU A 34 5.54 -5.73 12.43
N THR A 35 5.27 -4.74 11.58
CA THR A 35 3.89 -4.27 11.37
C THR A 35 3.11 -5.08 10.33
N MET A 36 3.76 -5.68 9.33
CA MET A 36 3.07 -6.50 8.32
C MET A 36 2.53 -7.82 8.89
N PRO A 37 3.25 -8.57 9.75
CA PRO A 37 2.66 -9.71 10.45
C PRO A 37 1.43 -9.33 11.28
N PHE A 38 1.46 -8.17 11.93
CA PHE A 38 0.32 -7.66 12.68
C PHE A 38 -0.89 -7.34 11.78
N LEU A 39 -0.66 -6.61 10.68
CA LEU A 39 -1.70 -6.32 9.70
C LEU A 39 -2.31 -7.63 9.15
N ALA A 40 -1.47 -8.62 8.87
CA ALA A 40 -1.90 -9.95 8.42
C ALA A 40 -2.86 -10.61 9.41
N THR A 41 -2.50 -10.67 10.71
CA THR A 41 -3.38 -11.21 11.76
C THR A 41 -4.73 -10.49 11.83
N GLU A 42 -4.74 -9.16 11.69
CA GLU A 42 -5.99 -8.42 11.70
C GLU A 42 -6.83 -8.69 10.43
N LEU A 43 -6.20 -8.80 9.26
CA LEU A 43 -6.89 -9.17 8.02
C LEU A 43 -7.47 -10.60 8.11
N GLU A 44 -6.77 -11.54 8.74
CA GLU A 44 -7.27 -12.90 8.99
C GLU A 44 -8.51 -12.88 9.89
N ARG A 45 -8.47 -12.12 10.98
CA ARG A 45 -9.64 -11.91 11.86
C ARG A 45 -10.82 -11.33 11.10
N LEU A 46 -10.55 -10.51 10.09
CA LEU A 46 -11.54 -9.87 9.22
C LEU A 46 -11.94 -10.74 8.01
N GLY A 47 -11.51 -11.99 7.96
CA GLY A 47 -11.98 -13.00 7.02
C GLY A 47 -11.22 -13.04 5.69
N PHE A 48 -9.92 -12.75 5.71
CA PHE A 48 -9.00 -13.05 4.61
C PHE A 48 -8.11 -14.25 4.93
N HIS A 49 -7.57 -14.89 3.90
CA HIS A 49 -6.41 -15.77 4.05
C HIS A 49 -5.16 -14.93 3.80
N THR A 50 -4.10 -15.06 4.62
CA THR A 50 -2.90 -14.25 4.43
C THR A 50 -1.63 -15.08 4.35
N THR A 51 -0.64 -14.55 3.62
CA THR A 51 0.74 -15.06 3.64
C THR A 51 1.68 -13.88 3.72
N VAL A 52 2.63 -13.93 4.66
CA VAL A 52 3.61 -12.86 4.86
C VAL A 52 4.98 -13.33 4.40
N ILE A 53 5.51 -12.69 3.36
CA ILE A 53 6.89 -12.85 2.93
C ILE A 53 7.73 -11.88 3.76
N ASN A 54 8.34 -12.40 4.82
CA ASN A 54 9.10 -11.64 5.80
C ASN A 54 10.37 -12.41 6.21
N PRO A 55 11.45 -12.32 5.41
CA PRO A 55 12.69 -13.00 5.74
C PRO A 55 13.35 -12.43 7.01
N ALA A 56 14.23 -13.19 7.64
CA ALA A 56 14.91 -12.77 8.88
C ALA A 56 15.97 -11.67 8.68
N TRP A 57 16.20 -11.24 7.44
CA TRP A 57 17.17 -10.20 7.05
C TRP A 57 16.45 -9.04 6.35
N ASP A 58 17.11 -7.88 6.27
CA ASP A 58 16.60 -6.71 5.55
C ASP A 58 16.83 -6.89 4.03
N PRO A 59 15.79 -7.13 3.21
CA PRO A 59 15.98 -7.42 1.79
C PRO A 59 16.53 -6.22 1.00
N GLU A 60 16.34 -5.00 1.49
CA GLU A 60 16.94 -3.79 0.91
C GLU A 60 18.48 -3.82 0.96
N LYS A 61 19.06 -4.58 1.91
CA LYS A 61 20.51 -4.58 2.20
C LYS A 61 21.17 -5.93 1.97
N ASP A 62 20.44 -6.94 1.53
CA ASP A 62 20.92 -8.31 1.45
C ASP A 62 20.63 -8.93 0.07
N LYS A 63 21.68 -9.50 -0.54
CA LYS A 63 21.61 -10.09 -1.89
C LYS A 63 20.70 -11.32 -1.99
N ARG A 64 20.34 -11.94 -0.86
CA ARG A 64 19.36 -13.05 -0.84
C ARG A 64 17.95 -12.58 -1.23
N GLY A 65 17.67 -11.29 -1.16
CA GLY A 65 16.41 -10.70 -1.59
C GLY A 65 15.21 -11.27 -0.82
N LEU A 66 14.18 -11.64 -1.57
CA LEU A 66 12.85 -12.05 -1.11
C LEU A 66 12.52 -13.49 -1.55
N PRO A 67 12.84 -14.51 -0.74
CA PRO A 67 12.40 -15.88 -1.01
C PRO A 67 10.89 -16.02 -0.77
N GLY A 68 10.24 -16.94 -1.48
CA GLY A 68 8.81 -17.25 -1.29
C GLY A 68 7.85 -16.44 -2.16
N LEU A 69 8.36 -15.63 -3.10
CA LEU A 69 7.54 -14.79 -3.98
C LEU A 69 6.64 -15.61 -4.92
N GLU A 70 6.94 -16.89 -5.17
CA GLU A 70 6.14 -17.79 -5.99
C GLU A 70 4.69 -17.94 -5.51
N VAL A 71 4.40 -17.65 -4.24
CA VAL A 71 3.05 -17.66 -3.67
C VAL A 71 2.16 -16.55 -4.25
N LEU A 72 2.73 -15.50 -4.83
CA LEU A 72 1.96 -14.42 -5.47
C LEU A 72 1.09 -14.92 -6.62
N LYS A 73 1.46 -16.03 -7.27
CA LYS A 73 0.66 -16.65 -8.35
C LYS A 73 -0.77 -16.99 -7.90
N ASP A 74 -0.92 -17.35 -6.62
CA ASP A 74 -2.18 -17.80 -6.02
C ASP A 74 -2.91 -16.67 -5.27
N ALA A 75 -2.27 -15.51 -5.09
CA ALA A 75 -2.85 -14.38 -4.37
C ALA A 75 -3.99 -13.70 -5.16
N ASP A 76 -4.94 -13.09 -4.47
CA ASP A 76 -5.94 -12.18 -5.04
C ASP A 76 -5.51 -10.70 -4.88
N VAL A 77 -4.77 -10.40 -3.81
CA VAL A 77 -4.24 -9.06 -3.50
C VAL A 77 -2.78 -9.15 -3.08
N GLY A 78 -1.94 -8.28 -3.66
CA GLY A 78 -0.54 -8.11 -3.27
C GLY A 78 -0.37 -6.81 -2.49
N ILE A 79 0.03 -6.91 -1.22
CA ILE A 79 0.40 -5.76 -0.39
C ILE A 79 1.92 -5.63 -0.40
N PHE A 80 2.43 -4.53 -0.93
CA PHE A 80 3.86 -4.28 -1.05
C PHE A 80 4.33 -3.19 -0.09
N PHE A 81 5.29 -3.54 0.77
CA PHE A 81 6.05 -2.62 1.61
C PHE A 81 7.54 -2.80 1.27
N MET A 82 7.97 -2.20 0.16
CA MET A 82 9.29 -2.41 -0.44
C MET A 82 10.08 -1.10 -0.52
N ARG A 83 11.41 -1.20 -0.64
CA ARG A 83 12.28 -0.05 -0.87
C ARG A 83 13.60 -0.47 -1.47
N PHE A 84 14.05 0.25 -2.49
CA PHE A 84 15.41 0.16 -3.04
C PHE A 84 15.96 -1.27 -3.27
N LEU A 85 15.08 -2.20 -3.59
CA LEU A 85 15.43 -3.57 -3.90
C LEU A 85 16.26 -3.65 -5.19
N GLN A 86 17.14 -4.64 -5.22
CA GLN A 86 17.83 -5.10 -6.42
C GLN A 86 17.64 -6.61 -6.48
N LEU A 87 16.46 -7.04 -6.91
CA LEU A 87 16.12 -8.47 -6.97
C LEU A 87 16.78 -9.11 -8.18
N GLU A 88 17.15 -10.38 -8.06
CA GLU A 88 17.51 -11.20 -9.22
C GLU A 88 16.26 -11.56 -10.04
N GLU A 89 16.48 -12.04 -11.27
CA GLU A 89 15.41 -12.21 -12.26
C GLU A 89 14.34 -13.21 -11.82
N ASP A 90 14.75 -14.30 -11.17
CA ASP A 90 13.86 -15.34 -10.65
C ASP A 90 12.87 -14.79 -9.60
N GLN A 91 13.34 -13.92 -8.71
CA GLN A 91 12.49 -13.27 -7.72
C GLN A 91 11.62 -12.17 -8.34
N LEU A 92 12.22 -11.35 -9.21
CA LEU A 92 11.50 -10.25 -9.86
C LEU A 92 10.34 -10.78 -10.72
N ALA A 93 10.54 -11.89 -11.43
CA ALA A 93 9.54 -12.50 -12.31
C ALA A 93 8.20 -12.74 -11.58
N HIS A 94 8.23 -13.21 -10.34
CA HIS A 94 7.01 -13.42 -9.56
C HIS A 94 6.24 -12.13 -9.24
N ILE A 95 6.95 -11.02 -9.01
CA ILE A 95 6.31 -9.72 -8.81
C ILE A 95 5.74 -9.21 -10.13
N THR A 96 6.50 -9.29 -11.22
CA THR A 96 6.04 -8.80 -12.53
C THR A 96 4.85 -9.60 -13.05
N GLU A 97 4.88 -10.93 -12.95
CA GLU A 97 3.76 -11.80 -13.32
C GLU A 97 2.50 -11.47 -12.51
N PHE A 98 2.63 -11.23 -11.20
CA PHE A 98 1.51 -10.81 -10.36
C PHE A 98 0.91 -9.48 -10.83
N ILE A 99 1.75 -8.47 -11.09
CA ILE A 99 1.30 -7.16 -11.57
C ILE A 99 0.64 -7.28 -12.96
N GLU A 100 1.25 -8.00 -13.89
CA GLU A 100 0.75 -8.17 -15.26
C GLU A 100 -0.55 -8.99 -15.33
N SER A 101 -0.84 -9.80 -14.32
CA SER A 101 -2.11 -10.53 -14.22
C SER A 101 -3.34 -9.63 -13.98
N GLY A 102 -3.15 -8.35 -13.65
CA GLY A 102 -4.24 -7.41 -13.38
C GLY A 102 -4.87 -7.54 -11.98
N LYS A 103 -4.34 -8.42 -11.12
CA LYS A 103 -4.79 -8.60 -9.72
C LYS A 103 -4.58 -7.35 -8.87
N ALA A 104 -5.28 -7.24 -7.75
CA ALA A 104 -5.30 -5.99 -6.99
C ALA A 104 -3.98 -5.73 -6.25
N VAL A 105 -3.58 -4.46 -6.17
CA VAL A 105 -2.32 -4.03 -5.58
C VAL A 105 -2.57 -3.03 -4.46
N VAL A 106 -1.90 -3.23 -3.33
CA VAL A 106 -1.80 -2.24 -2.27
C VAL A 106 -0.35 -1.82 -2.10
N GLY A 107 -0.05 -0.55 -2.37
CA GLY A 107 1.27 0.03 -2.12
C GLY A 107 1.27 0.80 -0.80
N LEU A 108 2.09 0.38 0.16
CA LEU A 108 2.34 1.16 1.37
C LEU A 108 3.62 1.98 1.20
N ARG A 109 3.96 2.87 2.14
CA ARG A 109 5.38 3.27 2.30
C ARG A 109 6.21 2.01 2.14
N THR A 110 7.31 1.98 1.42
CA THR A 110 8.00 2.98 0.61
C THR A 110 7.93 2.58 -0.87
N SER A 111 6.89 1.85 -1.25
CA SER A 111 6.84 1.06 -2.48
C SER A 111 6.79 1.90 -3.75
N THR A 112 6.47 3.20 -3.67
CA THR A 112 6.59 4.13 -4.80
C THR A 112 8.03 4.29 -5.31
N HIS A 113 9.01 3.82 -4.55
CA HIS A 113 10.41 3.68 -4.94
C HIS A 113 10.96 2.31 -4.50
N ALA A 114 10.24 1.25 -4.88
CA ALA A 114 10.53 -0.12 -4.50
C ALA A 114 11.90 -0.63 -4.98
N PHE A 115 12.42 -0.14 -6.11
CA PHE A 115 13.65 -0.63 -6.75
C PHE A 115 14.74 0.44 -6.84
N ASN A 116 16.01 0.01 -6.85
CA ASN A 116 17.16 0.89 -7.03
C ASN A 116 18.35 0.18 -7.73
N TYR A 117 18.17 -0.20 -9.00
CA TYR A 117 19.23 -0.77 -9.82
C TYR A 117 20.23 0.28 -10.35
N PRO A 118 21.50 -0.09 -10.57
CA PRO A 118 22.51 0.76 -11.23
C PRO A 118 22.07 1.30 -12.60
N LYS A 119 22.65 2.43 -13.05
CA LYS A 119 22.24 3.12 -14.29
C LYS A 119 22.39 2.28 -15.56
N ASP A 120 23.40 1.43 -15.60
CA ASP A 120 23.74 0.52 -16.70
C ASP A 120 23.04 -0.84 -16.61
N HIS A 121 22.28 -1.08 -15.53
CA HIS A 121 21.58 -2.33 -15.34
C HIS A 121 20.33 -2.40 -16.24
N PRO A 122 20.02 -3.54 -16.90
CA PRO A 122 18.87 -3.64 -17.81
C PRO A 122 17.52 -3.28 -17.17
N ARG A 123 17.43 -3.42 -15.85
CA ARG A 123 16.21 -3.17 -15.06
C ARG A 123 16.18 -1.78 -14.41
N HIS A 124 17.10 -0.87 -14.77
CA HIS A 124 17.17 0.48 -14.22
C HIS A 124 15.86 1.25 -14.31
N ALA A 125 15.10 1.05 -15.39
CA ALA A 125 13.80 1.70 -15.59
C ALA A 125 12.81 1.41 -14.44
N LEU A 126 12.88 0.24 -13.79
CA LEU A 126 12.00 -0.13 -12.68
C LEU A 126 12.12 0.80 -11.47
N ASN A 127 13.25 1.49 -11.32
CA ASN A 127 13.45 2.47 -10.25
C ASN A 127 12.39 3.59 -10.30
N ASN A 128 11.90 3.91 -11.49
CA ASN A 128 10.82 4.86 -11.73
C ASN A 128 9.50 4.16 -12.09
N ASP A 129 9.57 3.20 -13.02
CA ASP A 129 8.40 2.59 -13.66
C ASP A 129 7.50 1.86 -12.67
N PHE A 130 8.03 1.26 -11.60
CA PHE A 130 7.18 0.60 -10.61
C PHE A 130 6.27 1.62 -9.89
N GLY A 131 6.83 2.71 -9.38
CA GLY A 131 6.04 3.78 -8.77
C GLY A 131 5.06 4.41 -9.77
N GLN A 132 5.54 4.72 -10.97
CA GLN A 132 4.77 5.39 -12.00
C GLN A 132 3.63 4.52 -12.56
N LYS A 133 3.96 3.34 -13.11
CA LYS A 133 3.03 2.51 -13.89
C LYS A 133 2.16 1.61 -13.02
N VAL A 134 2.69 1.16 -11.88
CA VAL A 134 1.95 0.28 -10.94
C VAL A 134 1.21 1.12 -9.91
N LEU A 135 1.89 1.99 -9.18
CA LEU A 135 1.33 2.67 -8.01
C LEU A 135 0.70 4.03 -8.31
N GLY A 136 0.82 4.53 -9.54
CA GLY A 136 0.25 5.79 -9.98
C GLY A 136 1.08 7.02 -9.62
N SER A 137 2.26 6.84 -8.99
CA SER A 137 3.21 7.92 -8.78
C SER A 137 4.58 7.42 -8.30
N PRO A 138 5.71 7.87 -8.90
CA PRO A 138 7.02 7.70 -8.32
C PRO A 138 7.26 8.71 -7.17
N TYR A 139 8.17 8.35 -6.28
CA TYR A 139 8.64 9.22 -5.20
C TYR A 139 9.66 10.25 -5.70
N LEU A 140 9.58 11.47 -5.17
CA LEU A 140 10.52 12.55 -5.49
C LEU A 140 11.46 12.84 -4.31
N ILE A 141 10.88 13.22 -3.17
CA ILE A 141 11.61 13.64 -1.98
C ILE A 141 10.67 13.62 -0.76
N HIS A 142 11.22 13.56 0.45
CA HIS A 142 10.45 13.71 1.67
C HIS A 142 10.77 15.05 2.34
N LEU A 143 9.78 15.60 3.04
CA LEU A 143 9.96 16.77 3.88
C LEU A 143 10.47 16.38 5.27
N ALA A 144 10.17 17.19 6.29
CA ALA A 144 10.57 16.95 7.67
C ALA A 144 9.39 17.00 8.65
N GLY A 145 9.57 16.34 9.79
CA GLY A 145 8.60 16.37 10.88
C GLY A 145 7.36 15.54 10.59
N LYS A 146 6.26 15.93 11.25
CA LYS A 146 4.94 15.32 11.10
C LYS A 146 4.26 15.81 9.83
N THR A 147 3.23 15.08 9.42
CA THR A 147 2.36 15.44 8.29
C THR A 147 0.96 15.69 8.81
N GLN A 148 0.42 16.89 8.60
CA GLN A 148 -0.99 17.18 8.83
C GLN A 148 -1.81 16.47 7.74
N VAL A 149 -2.89 15.79 8.11
CA VAL A 149 -3.69 14.97 7.19
C VAL A 149 -5.09 15.55 7.07
N GLU A 150 -5.54 15.73 5.83
CA GLU A 150 -6.88 16.20 5.50
C GLU A 150 -7.47 15.37 4.35
N PRO A 151 -8.81 15.24 4.28
CA PRO A 151 -9.45 14.59 3.14
C PRO A 151 -9.29 15.44 1.87
N ALA A 152 -9.11 14.79 0.72
CA ALA A 152 -9.19 15.49 -0.55
C ALA A 152 -10.64 15.98 -0.80
N VAL A 153 -10.79 17.06 -1.57
CA VAL A 153 -12.03 17.86 -1.75
C VAL A 153 -13.27 17.05 -2.18
N HIS A 154 -13.11 15.83 -2.68
CA HIS A 154 -14.22 14.94 -3.08
C HIS A 154 -14.15 13.52 -2.51
N ALA A 155 -13.20 13.23 -1.62
CA ALA A 155 -12.94 11.89 -1.13
C ALA A 155 -13.81 11.46 0.06
N ALA A 156 -14.52 12.39 0.71
CA ALA A 156 -15.23 12.14 1.96
C ALA A 156 -16.25 10.98 1.92
N ARG A 157 -16.78 10.65 0.72
CA ARG A 157 -17.72 9.54 0.52
C ARG A 157 -17.06 8.26 0.00
N HIS A 158 -15.75 8.28 -0.26
CA HIS A 158 -15.04 7.12 -0.77
C HIS A 158 -15.02 6.01 0.31
N PRO A 159 -15.28 4.74 -0.04
CA PRO A 159 -15.35 3.65 0.94
C PRO A 159 -14.11 3.54 1.84
N ILE A 160 -12.93 3.87 1.31
CA ILE A 160 -11.67 3.84 2.08
C ILE A 160 -11.69 4.80 3.27
N LEU A 161 -12.40 5.93 3.18
CA LEU A 161 -12.52 6.90 4.28
C LEU A 161 -13.70 6.60 5.22
N HIS A 162 -14.42 5.49 5.04
CA HIS A 162 -15.53 5.15 5.92
C HIS A 162 -15.05 4.89 7.36
N GLY A 163 -15.64 5.61 8.32
CA GLY A 163 -15.29 5.53 9.74
C GLY A 163 -13.94 6.17 10.11
N VAL A 164 -13.35 6.96 9.22
CA VAL A 164 -12.09 7.68 9.47
C VAL A 164 -12.40 9.09 9.96
N ASP A 165 -11.90 9.45 11.14
CA ASP A 165 -11.93 10.82 11.64
C ASP A 165 -10.63 11.54 11.26
N THR A 166 -10.74 12.60 10.47
CA THR A 166 -9.58 13.38 10.02
C THR A 166 -9.38 14.66 10.83
N ASP A 167 -10.27 14.98 11.78
CA ASP A 167 -10.16 16.22 12.55
C ASP A 167 -8.86 16.25 13.36
N GLY A 168 -8.04 17.28 13.14
CA GLY A 168 -6.74 17.44 13.80
C GLY A 168 -5.75 16.28 13.60
N TRP A 169 -5.90 15.44 12.57
CA TRP A 169 -5.04 14.27 12.41
C TRP A 169 -3.63 14.64 11.95
N GLU A 170 -2.63 14.33 12.77
CA GLU A 170 -1.20 14.34 12.39
C GLU A 170 -0.62 12.92 12.27
N SER A 171 -0.07 12.56 11.11
CA SER A 171 0.80 11.38 10.98
C SER A 171 2.22 11.70 11.45
N GLN A 172 2.85 10.72 12.09
CA GLN A 172 4.24 10.80 12.52
C GLN A 172 5.24 10.55 11.38
N GLY A 173 4.76 10.06 10.24
CA GLY A 173 5.56 9.93 9.03
C GLY A 173 5.78 11.28 8.36
N THR A 174 6.96 11.44 7.76
CA THR A 174 7.27 12.60 6.91
C THR A 174 6.45 12.58 5.63
N LEU A 175 6.05 13.77 5.15
CA LEU A 175 5.37 13.94 3.87
C LEU A 175 6.29 13.52 2.73
N TYR A 176 5.78 12.71 1.81
CA TYR A 176 6.43 12.42 0.54
C TYR A 176 5.84 13.32 -0.53
N LEU A 177 6.69 14.01 -1.27
CA LEU A 177 6.32 14.62 -2.54
C LEU A 177 6.44 13.55 -3.62
N ILE A 178 5.49 13.63 -4.56
CA ILE A 178 5.26 12.59 -5.56
C ILE A 178 5.02 13.24 -6.92
N ASP A 179 5.27 12.51 -8.01
CA ASP A 179 4.92 12.92 -9.37
C ASP A 179 3.64 12.19 -9.82
N ALA A 180 2.49 12.72 -9.43
CA ALA A 180 1.21 12.05 -9.58
C ALA A 180 0.86 11.79 -11.05
N GLN A 181 0.54 10.55 -11.42
CA GLN A 181 0.07 10.24 -12.76
C GLN A 181 -1.32 10.84 -13.02
N PRO A 182 -1.60 11.31 -14.25
CA PRO A 182 -2.95 11.73 -14.62
C PRO A 182 -3.95 10.59 -14.42
N GLY A 183 -4.91 10.79 -13.52
CA GLY A 183 -5.99 9.84 -13.24
C GLY A 183 -5.87 9.09 -11.91
N ILE A 184 -4.86 9.38 -11.08
CA ILE A 184 -4.99 9.02 -9.66
C ILE A 184 -6.21 9.74 -9.08
N GLU A 185 -6.87 9.11 -8.12
CA GLU A 185 -7.93 9.73 -7.32
C GLU A 185 -7.39 9.96 -5.91
N PRO A 186 -6.95 11.19 -5.57
CA PRO A 186 -6.50 11.51 -4.22
C PRO A 186 -7.61 11.32 -3.20
N LEU A 187 -7.29 10.65 -2.10
CA LEU A 187 -8.20 10.42 -0.97
C LEU A 187 -7.82 11.27 0.24
N LEU A 188 -6.54 11.30 0.56
CA LEU A 188 -5.97 12.11 1.64
C LEU A 188 -4.87 13.00 1.08
N ILE A 189 -4.83 14.24 1.55
CA ILE A 189 -3.78 15.21 1.31
C ILE A 189 -2.97 15.34 2.60
N GLY A 190 -1.66 15.30 2.46
CA GLY A 190 -0.74 15.57 3.55
C GLY A 190 -0.07 16.93 3.36
N THR A 191 0.04 17.71 4.42
CA THR A 191 0.76 18.99 4.46
C THR A 191 1.95 18.87 5.41
N GLY A 192 3.13 19.30 4.96
CA GLY A 192 4.37 19.18 5.73
C GLY A 192 5.32 20.35 5.49
N HIS A 193 6.40 20.39 6.29
CA HIS A 193 7.37 21.47 6.26
C HIS A 193 8.74 21.04 5.74
N SER A 194 9.30 21.83 4.83
CA SER A 194 10.65 21.62 4.36
C SER A 194 11.68 22.26 5.30
N LYS A 195 12.84 21.61 5.46
CA LYS A 195 14.02 22.21 6.12
C LYS A 195 14.83 23.12 5.18
N ARG A 196 14.52 23.09 3.88
CA ARG A 196 15.23 23.82 2.82
C ARG A 196 14.22 24.44 1.88
N VAL A 197 14.48 25.67 1.44
CA VAL A 197 13.65 26.37 0.45
C VAL A 197 14.49 26.60 -0.81
N GLY A 198 13.88 26.47 -1.98
CA GLY A 198 14.52 26.55 -3.29
C GLY A 198 14.92 25.19 -3.87
N THR A 199 15.82 25.22 -4.85
CA THR A 199 16.25 24.05 -5.63
C THR A 199 17.03 23.04 -4.80
N VAL A 200 16.56 21.79 -4.76
CA VAL A 200 17.22 20.65 -4.11
C VAL A 200 17.38 19.50 -5.10
N THR A 201 18.62 19.00 -5.24
CA THR A 201 18.93 17.83 -6.07
C THR A 201 19.14 16.58 -5.22
N ASN A 202 18.54 15.46 -5.62
CA ASN A 202 18.79 14.13 -5.05
C ASN A 202 18.87 13.07 -6.17
N GLN A 203 18.92 11.78 -5.82
CA GLN A 203 18.97 10.70 -6.82
C GLN A 203 17.72 10.57 -7.70
N PHE A 204 16.61 11.19 -7.30
CA PHE A 204 15.32 11.19 -7.99
C PHE A 204 15.10 12.45 -8.84
N GLY A 205 16.08 13.35 -8.91
CA GLY A 205 16.03 14.53 -9.77
C GLY A 205 16.22 15.84 -9.00
N VAL A 206 15.72 16.91 -9.61
CA VAL A 206 15.80 18.28 -9.13
C VAL A 206 14.39 18.72 -8.71
N HIS A 207 14.27 19.26 -7.50
CA HIS A 207 12.99 19.58 -6.87
C HIS A 207 13.00 21.03 -6.39
N GLU A 208 11.93 21.77 -6.65
CA GLU A 208 11.71 23.10 -6.09
C GLU A 208 10.87 22.97 -4.82
N LEU A 209 11.42 23.44 -3.69
CA LEU A 209 10.78 23.31 -2.39
C LEU A 209 10.37 24.66 -1.82
N ASP A 210 9.11 24.75 -1.38
CA ASP A 210 8.62 25.81 -0.53
C ASP A 210 8.70 25.41 0.95
N GLN A 211 8.53 26.40 1.84
CA GLN A 211 8.57 26.19 3.29
C GLN A 211 7.50 25.19 3.76
N THR A 212 6.33 25.21 3.12
CA THR A 212 5.20 24.32 3.37
C THR A 212 4.70 23.80 2.03
N MET A 213 4.51 22.50 1.91
CA MET A 213 3.98 21.89 0.69
C MET A 213 2.94 20.84 1.04
N SER A 214 2.07 20.56 0.07
CA SER A 214 1.03 19.54 0.19
C SER A 214 1.15 18.53 -0.96
N ALA A 215 0.86 17.26 -0.69
CA ALA A 215 0.80 16.22 -1.70
C ALA A 215 -0.23 15.14 -1.33
N PRO A 216 -0.77 14.39 -2.29
CA PRO A 216 -1.54 13.19 -1.99
C PRO A 216 -0.72 12.20 -1.15
N ILE A 217 -1.32 11.69 -0.07
CA ILE A 217 -0.72 10.68 0.81
C ILE A 217 -1.51 9.37 0.84
N ALA A 218 -2.71 9.37 0.28
CA ALA A 218 -3.47 8.16 -0.03
C ALA A 218 -4.26 8.41 -1.31
N TRP A 219 -4.27 7.46 -2.24
CA TRP A 219 -4.97 7.57 -3.51
C TRP A 219 -5.35 6.20 -4.05
N THR A 220 -6.34 6.17 -4.94
CA THR A 220 -6.62 5.01 -5.77
C THR A 220 -6.16 5.26 -7.21
N TRP A 221 -5.95 4.19 -7.96
CA TRP A 221 -5.44 4.23 -9.32
C TRP A 221 -5.86 2.97 -10.07
N LYS A 222 -5.97 3.08 -11.39
CA LYS A 222 -5.98 1.93 -12.30
C LYS A 222 -4.62 1.85 -12.97
N SER A 223 -3.85 0.81 -12.68
CA SER A 223 -2.49 0.68 -13.18
C SER A 223 -2.44 0.62 -14.71
N SER A 224 -1.23 0.82 -15.26
CA SER A 224 -0.98 0.60 -16.69
C SER A 224 -1.22 -0.87 -17.13
N TYR A 225 -1.28 -1.79 -16.17
CA TYR A 225 -1.56 -3.22 -16.37
C TYR A 225 -3.03 -3.57 -16.05
N GLY A 226 -3.87 -2.59 -15.72
CA GLY A 226 -5.28 -2.79 -15.42
C GLY A 226 -5.58 -3.17 -13.97
N ASN A 227 -4.58 -3.20 -13.08
CA ASN A 227 -4.78 -3.50 -11.66
C ASN A 227 -5.69 -2.45 -11.01
N ARG A 228 -6.54 -2.89 -10.07
CA ARG A 228 -7.16 -2.00 -9.07
C ARG A 228 -6.12 -1.72 -7.98
N VAL A 229 -5.74 -0.46 -7.80
CA VAL A 229 -4.63 -0.09 -6.92
C VAL A 229 -5.08 0.89 -5.85
N PHE A 230 -4.71 0.60 -4.60
CA PHE A 230 -4.70 1.56 -3.50
C PHE A 230 -3.25 1.81 -3.07
N THR A 231 -2.84 3.07 -3.03
CA THR A 231 -1.50 3.44 -2.56
C THR A 231 -1.59 4.45 -1.43
N THR A 232 -0.76 4.31 -0.41
CA THR A 232 -0.60 5.33 0.63
C THR A 232 0.85 5.48 1.09
N SER A 233 1.27 6.72 1.35
CA SER A 233 2.52 7.07 2.02
C SER A 233 2.38 7.12 3.54
N LEU A 234 1.25 6.66 4.10
CA LEU A 234 1.15 6.18 5.47
C LEU A 234 1.85 4.81 5.59
N GLY A 235 2.20 4.43 6.81
CA GLY A 235 2.92 3.19 7.08
C GLY A 235 4.22 3.40 7.87
N HIS A 236 4.41 4.58 8.45
CA HIS A 236 5.36 4.72 9.55
C HIS A 236 4.93 3.79 10.69
N ALA A 237 5.86 3.23 11.48
CA ALA A 237 5.50 2.29 12.56
C ALA A 237 4.41 2.81 13.51
N LYS A 238 4.42 4.13 13.81
CA LYS A 238 3.41 4.81 14.64
C LYS A 238 2.04 5.00 13.95
N ASP A 239 1.95 4.89 12.62
CA ASP A 239 0.65 4.89 11.94
C ASP A 239 -0.13 3.61 12.29
N PHE A 240 0.54 2.49 12.55
CA PHE A 240 -0.11 1.24 12.99
C PHE A 240 -0.60 1.29 14.45
N THR A 241 -0.29 2.35 15.19
CA THR A 241 -0.86 2.63 16.53
C THR A 241 -1.98 3.67 16.48
N ASN A 242 -2.19 4.31 15.33
CA ASN A 242 -3.24 5.31 15.13
C ASN A 242 -4.45 4.65 14.45
N GLN A 243 -5.61 4.74 15.10
CA GLN A 243 -6.84 4.08 14.62
C GLN A 243 -7.29 4.58 13.24
N ASN A 244 -7.14 5.87 12.95
CA ASN A 244 -7.53 6.44 11.66
C ASN A 244 -6.59 5.99 10.53
N ALA A 245 -5.28 6.06 10.77
CA ALA A 245 -4.28 5.62 9.80
C ALA A 245 -4.40 4.12 9.50
N PHE A 246 -4.55 3.31 10.55
CA PHE A 246 -4.72 1.87 10.40
C PHE A 246 -6.04 1.51 9.71
N ARG A 247 -7.13 2.22 10.01
CA ARG A 247 -8.42 2.05 9.32
C ARG A 247 -8.33 2.37 7.83
N VAL A 248 -7.64 3.44 7.44
CA VAL A 248 -7.40 3.77 6.03
C VAL A 248 -6.68 2.61 5.31
N ILE A 249 -5.66 2.02 5.94
CA ILE A 249 -4.94 0.86 5.38
C ILE A 249 -5.86 -0.35 5.25
N VAL A 250 -6.57 -0.73 6.31
CA VAL A 250 -7.50 -1.88 6.31
C VAL A 250 -8.61 -1.69 5.28
N ASN A 251 -9.28 -0.54 5.28
CA ASN A 251 -10.33 -0.24 4.30
C ASN A 251 -9.79 -0.25 2.87
N GLY A 252 -8.57 0.23 2.65
CA GLY A 252 -7.88 0.17 1.36
C GLY A 252 -7.65 -1.26 0.86
N VAL A 253 -7.30 -2.18 1.76
CA VAL A 253 -7.18 -3.61 1.44
C VAL A 253 -8.55 -4.21 1.06
N PHE A 254 -9.59 -3.93 1.84
CA PHE A 254 -10.96 -4.37 1.53
C PHE A 254 -11.45 -3.86 0.17
N TRP A 255 -11.26 -2.56 -0.09
CA TRP A 255 -11.62 -1.95 -1.37
C TRP A 255 -10.85 -2.56 -2.54
N SER A 256 -9.55 -2.83 -2.35
CA SER A 256 -8.71 -3.48 -3.37
C SER A 256 -9.18 -4.90 -3.67
N ALA A 257 -9.58 -5.64 -2.64
CA ALA A 257 -10.17 -6.98 -2.75
C ALA A 257 -11.61 -6.98 -3.32
N GLY A 258 -12.19 -5.82 -3.64
CA GLY A 258 -13.58 -5.72 -4.11
C GLY A 258 -14.62 -6.07 -3.04
N ARG A 259 -14.26 -6.00 -1.75
CA ARG A 259 -15.15 -6.31 -0.63
C ARG A 259 -15.69 -5.03 0.02
N PRO A 260 -16.90 -5.06 0.61
CA PRO A 260 -17.38 -3.98 1.47
C PRO A 260 -16.41 -3.74 2.63
N VAL A 261 -16.06 -2.49 2.88
CA VAL A 261 -15.21 -2.12 4.03
C VAL A 261 -15.93 -2.40 5.36
N PRO A 262 -15.20 -2.68 6.45
CA PRO A 262 -15.79 -2.82 7.77
C PRO A 262 -16.60 -1.58 8.17
N SER A 263 -17.66 -1.77 8.95
CA SER A 263 -18.45 -0.64 9.45
C SER A 263 -17.61 0.27 10.35
N ALA A 264 -18.04 1.51 10.54
CA ALA A 264 -17.38 2.46 11.43
C ALA A 264 -17.26 1.93 12.88
N GLU A 265 -18.21 1.11 13.32
CA GLU A 265 -18.26 0.51 14.67
C GLU A 265 -17.33 -0.70 14.83
N THR A 266 -16.83 -1.26 13.73
CA THR A 266 -15.91 -2.41 13.79
C THR A 266 -14.60 -1.97 14.45
N ILE A 267 -14.29 -2.47 15.64
CA ILE A 267 -13.03 -2.18 16.32
C ILE A 267 -11.89 -2.83 15.55
N LEU A 268 -10.91 -2.01 15.17
CA LEU A 268 -9.65 -2.48 14.59
C LEU A 268 -8.59 -2.57 15.69
N ASN A 269 -7.97 -3.74 15.80
CA ASN A 269 -6.86 -3.92 16.72
C ASN A 269 -5.66 -3.18 16.16
N THR A 270 -5.09 -2.22 16.90
CA THR A 270 -3.85 -1.52 16.52
C THR A 270 -2.67 -2.09 17.30
N VAL A 271 -1.45 -1.85 16.81
CA VAL A 271 -0.24 -2.31 17.49
C VAL A 271 -0.12 -1.61 18.84
N SER A 272 -0.01 -2.38 19.92
CA SER A 272 0.43 -1.85 21.21
C SER A 272 1.96 -1.78 21.23
N MET A 273 2.51 -0.60 20.96
CA MET A 273 3.93 -0.37 21.18
C MET A 273 4.15 -0.25 22.70
N SER A 274 4.47 -1.37 23.36
CA SER A 274 5.08 -1.29 24.69
C SER A 274 6.42 -0.58 24.53
N ALA A 275 6.56 0.58 25.16
CA ALA A 275 7.79 1.35 25.15
C ALA A 275 8.95 0.46 25.61
N LYS A 276 9.94 0.27 24.73
CA LYS A 276 11.29 -0.08 25.13
C LYS A 276 12.18 1.12 24.84
#